data_AF-A0A086AJL1-F1
#
_entry.id   AF-A0A086AJL1-F1
#
_cell.length_a   1.000
_cell.length_b   1.000
_cell.length_c   1.000
_cell.angle_alpha   90.00
_cell.angle_beta   90.00
_cell.angle_gamma   90.00
#
_symmetry.space_group_name_H-M   'P 1'
#
loop_
_entity.id
_entity.type
_entity.pdbx_description
1 polymer ?
#
loop_
_entity_poly.entity_id
_entity_poly.type
_entity_poly.pdbx_seq_one_letter_code
_entity_poly.pdbx_strand_id
1 'polypeptide(L)'
;MIIDSHLNKSNIMKKIELFYNPKTQQYYVLYRSPGKELFFRVEQLQPISLVREIEHAMFLNKHEREKIIEEMEEFAREEIQKLEDGF
;
A
#
# COMPACT_ATOMS: atom_id res chain seq x y z
N MET A 1 32.42 21.55 18.88
CA MET A 1 31.16 21.24 18.16
C MET A 1 31.07 19.73 18.08
N ILE A 2 30.44 19.11 19.07
CA ILE A 2 30.20 17.66 19.10
C ILE A 2 28.69 17.55 18.97
N ILE A 3 28.21 17.05 17.84
CA ILE A 3 26.81 16.68 17.69
C ILE A 3 26.81 15.16 17.78
N ASP A 4 26.52 14.69 18.99
CA ASP A 4 25.98 13.36 19.21
C ASP A 4 24.78 13.17 18.27
N SER A 5 24.89 12.20 17.39
CA SER A 5 23.72 11.59 16.78
C SER A 5 23.84 10.10 17.01
N HIS A 6 23.32 9.68 18.17
CA HIS A 6 22.87 8.32 18.37
C HIS A 6 22.09 7.91 17.13
N LEU A 7 22.63 6.91 16.43
CA LEU A 7 22.07 6.27 15.27
C LEU A 7 20.66 5.79 15.65
N ASN A 8 19.67 6.64 15.36
CA ASN A 8 18.27 6.34 15.61
C ASN A 8 17.95 5.15 14.70
N LYS A 9 17.65 3.99 15.31
CA LYS A 9 17.25 2.77 14.60
C LYS A 9 16.20 3.19 13.57
N SER A 10 16.58 3.19 12.29
CA SER A 10 15.63 3.46 11.21
C SER A 10 14.55 2.41 11.32
N ASN A 11 13.42 2.81 11.88
CA ASN A 11 12.16 2.11 11.80
C ASN A 11 11.94 1.95 10.30
N ILE A 12 12.12 0.75 9.76
CA ILE A 12 12.08 0.58 8.31
C ILE A 12 10.62 0.70 7.91
N MET A 13 10.21 1.92 7.54
CA MET A 13 8.80 2.27 7.49
C MET A 13 8.11 1.53 6.36
N LYS A 14 7.07 0.79 6.71
CA LYS A 14 6.08 0.32 5.75
C LYS A 14 5.47 1.54 5.06
N LYS A 15 5.28 1.48 3.74
CA LYS A 15 4.67 2.54 2.94
C LYS A 15 3.54 1.96 2.09
N ILE A 16 2.40 2.64 2.05
CA ILE A 16 1.28 2.34 1.16
C ILE A 16 1.06 3.57 0.28
N GLU A 17 0.90 3.38 -1.04
CA GLU A 17 0.77 4.46 -2.02
C GLU A 17 -0.36 4.14 -3.02
N LEU A 18 -1.19 5.13 -3.36
CA LEU A 18 -2.23 5.04 -4.40
C LEU A 18 -1.72 5.69 -5.69
N PHE A 19 -1.98 5.05 -6.83
CA PHE A 19 -1.63 5.57 -8.17
C PHE A 19 -2.83 5.48 -9.09
N TYR A 20 -2.97 6.46 -9.98
CA TYR A 20 -3.91 6.40 -11.09
C TYR A 20 -3.17 6.17 -12.40
N ASN A 21 -3.55 5.14 -13.15
CA ASN A 21 -3.02 4.91 -14.50
C ASN A 21 -3.99 5.48 -15.54
N PRO A 22 -3.63 6.57 -16.25
CA PRO A 22 -4.53 7.20 -17.21
C PRO A 22 -4.80 6.36 -18.46
N LYS A 23 -3.92 5.39 -18.79
CA LYS A 23 -4.11 4.52 -19.96
C LYS A 23 -5.21 3.49 -19.73
N THR A 24 -5.26 2.92 -18.53
CA THR A 24 -6.26 1.92 -18.15
C THR A 24 -7.45 2.54 -17.41
N GLN A 25 -7.34 3.80 -17.01
CA GLN A 25 -8.28 4.50 -16.12
C GLN A 25 -8.51 3.74 -14.81
N GLN A 26 -7.48 3.06 -14.30
CA GLN A 26 -7.57 2.25 -13.08
C GLN A 26 -6.72 2.84 -11.96
N TYR A 27 -7.17 2.65 -10.72
CA TYR A 27 -6.37 2.90 -9.53
C TYR A 27 -5.58 1.66 -9.13
N TYR A 28 -4.41 1.88 -8.55
CA TYR A 28 -3.51 0.84 -8.05
C TYR A 28 -2.99 1.22 -6.67
N VAL A 29 -2.77 0.22 -5.82
CA VAL A 29 -2.20 0.37 -4.49
C VAL A 29 -0.90 -0.42 -4.41
N LEU A 30 0.14 0.24 -3.94
CA LEU A 30 1.45 -0.38 -3.71
C LEU A 30 1.75 -0.39 -2.23
N TYR A 31 2.08 -1.56 -1.71
CA TYR A 31 2.66 -1.73 -0.39
C TYR A 31 4.15 -2.03 -0.53
N ARG A 32 4.97 -1.31 0.24
CA ARG A 32 6.42 -1.53 0.35
C ARG A 32 6.83 -1.65 1.81
N SER A 33 7.52 -2.74 2.12
CA SER A 33 8.37 -2.85 3.31
C SER A 33 9.61 -3.68 2.95
N PRO A 34 10.64 -3.75 3.80
CA PRO A 34 11.87 -4.47 3.48
C PRO A 34 11.62 -5.91 3.03
N GLY A 35 12.02 -6.23 1.80
CA GLY A 35 11.84 -7.56 1.22
C GLY A 35 10.39 -7.96 0.93
N LYS A 36 9.45 -7.00 0.96
CA LYS A 36 8.04 -7.22 0.67
C LYS A 36 7.49 -6.07 -0.16
N GLU A 37 7.21 -6.36 -1.42
CA GLU A 37 6.47 -5.45 -2.30
C GLU A 37 5.21 -6.14 -2.80
N LEU A 38 4.09 -5.45 -2.69
CA LEU A 38 2.80 -5.92 -3.18
C LEU A 38 2.13 -4.85 -4.01
N PHE A 39 1.69 -5.22 -5.19
CA PHE A 39 1.03 -4.32 -6.12
C PHE A 39 -0.33 -4.88 -6.52
N PHE A 40 -1.37 -4.10 -6.23
CA PHE A 40 -2.76 -4.46 -6.47
C PHE A 40 -3.44 -3.37 -7.30
N ARG A 41 -4.38 -3.79 -8.15
CA ARG A 41 -5.33 -2.93 -8.83
C ARG A 41 -6.60 -2.80 -7.99
N VAL A 42 -7.18 -1.61 -7.90
CA VAL A 42 -8.48 -1.39 -7.25
C VAL A 42 -9.59 -1.68 -8.27
N GLU A 43 -10.58 -2.49 -7.89
CA GLU A 43 -11.76 -2.69 -8.75
C GLU A 43 -12.75 -1.52 -8.64
N GLN A 44 -13.08 -0.90 -9.77
CA GLN A 44 -14.02 0.22 -9.82
C GLN A 44 -15.46 -0.16 -9.43
N LEU A 45 -15.84 -1.43 -9.55
CA LEU A 45 -17.18 -1.90 -9.20
C LEU A 45 -17.38 -1.97 -7.68
N GLN A 46 -16.30 -2.13 -6.91
CA GLN A 46 -16.28 -2.19 -5.46
C GLN A 46 -14.91 -1.66 -4.99
N PRO A 47 -14.82 -0.40 -4.52
CA PRO A 47 -13.55 0.22 -4.11
C PRO A 47 -12.78 -0.55 -3.02
N ILE A 48 -13.46 -1.51 -2.37
CA ILE A 48 -12.95 -2.38 -1.32
C ILE A 48 -12.20 -3.59 -1.89
N SER A 49 -12.44 -3.94 -3.16
CA SER A 49 -11.91 -5.15 -3.78
C SER A 49 -10.60 -4.84 -4.48
N LEU A 50 -9.50 -5.41 -3.97
CA LEU A 50 -8.18 -5.35 -4.59
C LEU A 50 -7.89 -6.62 -5.41
N VAL A 51 -7.54 -6.44 -6.69
CA VAL A 51 -7.05 -7.51 -7.55
C VAL A 51 -5.53 -7.50 -7.56
N ARG A 52 -4.93 -8.63 -7.20
CA ARG A 52 -3.48 -8.80 -7.21
C ARG A 52 -2.95 -8.75 -8.64
N GLU A 53 -1.98 -7.87 -8.88
CA GLU A 53 -1.28 -7.76 -10.16
C GLU A 53 0.13 -8.36 -10.03
N ILE A 54 0.89 -7.94 -9.01
CA ILE A 54 2.28 -8.38 -8.81
C ILE A 54 2.57 -8.55 -7.31
N GLU A 55 3.31 -9.60 -6.97
CA GLU A 55 3.77 -9.87 -5.62
C GLU A 55 5.26 -10.25 -5.62
N HIS A 56 6.05 -9.46 -4.90
CA HIS A 56 7.44 -9.75 -4.57
C HIS A 56 7.60 -9.73 -3.05
N ALA A 57 6.98 -10.70 -2.39
CA ALA A 57 7.02 -10.84 -0.95
C ALA A 57 7.11 -12.32 -0.55
N MET A 58 7.92 -12.63 0.45
CA MET A 58 7.80 -13.88 1.19
C MET A 58 7.02 -13.61 2.47
N PHE A 59 5.84 -14.21 2.57
CA PHE A 59 5.03 -14.13 3.78
C PHE A 59 5.41 -15.25 4.74
N LEU A 60 5.60 -14.90 6.02
CA LEU A 60 5.92 -15.90 7.04
C LEU A 60 4.71 -16.80 7.33
N ASN A 61 3.50 -16.26 7.19
CA ASN A 61 2.25 -17.00 7.32
C ASN A 61 1.10 -16.30 6.58
N LYS A 62 -0.02 -17.02 6.40
CA LYS A 62 -1.23 -16.54 5.73
C LYS A 62 -1.84 -15.30 6.43
N HIS A 63 -1.79 -15.26 7.75
CA HIS A 63 -2.37 -14.16 8.54
C HIS A 63 -1.64 -12.83 8.30
N GLU A 64 -0.31 -12.85 8.17
CA GLU A 64 0.48 -11.65 7.83
C GLU A 64 0.08 -11.09 6.46
N ARG A 65 -0.10 -11.97 5.47
CA ARG A 65 -0.55 -11.59 4.13
C ARG A 65 -1.94 -10.96 4.18
N GLU A 66 -2.88 -11.59 4.87
CA GLU A 66 -4.26 -11.10 5.00
C GLU A 66 -4.31 -9.73 5.67
N LYS A 67 -3.54 -9.54 6.75
CA LYS A 67 -3.45 -8.24 7.42
C LYS A 67 -2.91 -7.14 6.51
N ILE A 68 -1.88 -7.43 5.70
CA ILE A 68 -1.33 -6.43 4.78
C ILE A 68 -2.35 -6.09 3.68
N ILE A 69 -3.09 -7.09 3.18
CA ILE A 69 -4.16 -6.85 2.19
C ILE A 69 -5.26 -5.97 2.79
N GLU A 70 -5.69 -6.25 4.02
CA GLU A 70 -6.69 -5.45 4.74
C GLU A 70 -6.23 -3.99 4.93
N GLU A 71 -4.96 -3.79 5.33
CA GLU A 71 -4.35 -2.45 5.44
C GLU A 71 -4.35 -1.71 4.07
N MET A 72 -4.11 -2.42 2.97
CA MET A 72 -4.14 -1.84 1.62
C MET A 72 -5.56 -1.50 1.17
N GLU A 73 -6.56 -2.34 1.47
CA GLU A 73 -7.97 -2.12 1.14
C GLU A 73 -8.55 -0.91 1.89
N GLU A 74 -8.25 -0.79 3.18
CA GLU A 74 -8.66 0.34 4.00
C GLU A 74 -8.07 1.65 3.47
N PHE A 75 -6.76 1.65 3.20
CA PHE A 75 -6.08 2.81 2.60
C PHE A 75 -6.67 3.19 1.23
N ALA A 76 -6.93 2.22 0.35
CA ALA A 76 -7.52 2.48 -0.96
C ALA A 76 -8.88 3.16 -0.85
N ARG A 77 -9.71 2.66 0.07
CA ARG A 77 -11.05 3.19 0.32
C ARG A 77 -11.00 4.64 0.79
N GLU A 78 -10.18 4.95 1.78
CA GLU A 78 -10.06 6.31 2.32
C GLU A 78 -9.58 7.30 1.26
N GLU A 79 -8.57 6.93 0.48
CA GLU A 79 -8.01 7.82 -0.55
C GLU A 79 -8.98 8.03 -1.71
N ILE A 80 -9.66 6.98 -2.16
CA ILE A 80 -10.68 7.11 -3.22
C ILE A 80 -11.86 7.95 -2.74
N GLN A 81 -12.31 7.74 -1.49
CA GLN A 81 -13.38 8.55 -0.93
C GLN A 81 -13.01 10.04 -0.89
N LYS A 82 -11.77 10.39 -0.51
CA LYS A 82 -11.28 11.78 -0.56
C LYS A 82 -11.29 12.38 -1.98
N LEU A 83 -11.07 11.55 -3.01
CA LEU A 83 -11.12 11.97 -4.41
C LEU A 83 -12.57 12.18 -4.88
N GLU A 84 -13.50 11.35 -4.44
CA GLU A 84 -14.93 11.46 -4.76
C GLU A 84 -15.62 12.61 -4.04
N ASP A 85 -15.30 12.81 -2.76
CA ASP A 85 -15.81 13.90 -1.93
C ASP A 85 -15.24 15.26 -2.34
N GLY A 86 -14.21 15.26 -3.22
CA GLY A 86 -13.73 16.42 -3.96
C GLY A 86 -13.55 17.66 -3.10
N PHE A 87 -12.57 17.66 -2.19
CA PHE A 87 -12.10 18.80 -1.36
C PHE A 87 -12.92 20.10 -1.41
#